data_AF-A0A4U3CKE2-F1
#
_entry.id   AF-A0A4U3CKE2-F1
#
_cell.length_a   1.000
_cell.length_b   1.000
_cell.length_c   1.000
_cell.angle_alpha   90.00
_cell.angle_beta   90.00
_cell.angle_gamma   90.00
#
_symmetry.space_group_name_H-M   'P 1'
#
loop_
_entity.id
_entity.type
_entity.pdbx_description
1 polymer ?
#
loop_
_entity_poly.entity_id
_entity_poly.type
_entity_poly.pdbx_seq_one_letter_code
_entity_poly.pdbx_strand_id
1 'polypeptide(L)'
;MFDVDWVGLLTREVLRERTPALIAETCAWAVGLSDRPHLRSRGGLPQPSGPTLGERAAGGLPLGSDDEGRLELGDAVPGSFQDALNALTPDGCVHADRLDDEVLAPFVEATCLAAAERARSSRPRAWEELAEDVGEDGDDLAAVVRAAEWEVPLRIDAEQLVLAALGAMPLVEVETEGLPLSLVRAAEAATRAAVTAPEVPEPDDGLAGALFLARAALEDAGCTVPVPPAEADLLLAALAEAGLESGELPVVLPHLPVEEATITRIVAGLPPG
;
A
#
# COMPACT_ATOMS: atom_id res chain seq x y z
N MET A 1 -0.89 -36.48 -17.86
CA MET A 1 -2.05 -35.56 -17.89
C MET A 1 -1.44 -34.19 -17.90
N PHE A 2 -1.70 -33.35 -18.92
CA PHE A 2 -1.19 -31.98 -18.91
C PHE A 2 -1.99 -31.25 -17.86
N ASP A 3 -1.38 -31.00 -16.71
CA ASP A 3 -1.96 -30.07 -15.76
C ASP A 3 -1.80 -28.68 -16.40
N VAL A 4 -2.90 -28.17 -16.93
CA VAL A 4 -2.93 -26.83 -17.49
C VAL A 4 -2.75 -25.91 -16.30
N ASP A 5 -1.75 -25.03 -16.34
CA ASP A 5 -1.53 -23.97 -15.34
C ASP A 5 -2.78 -23.06 -15.29
N TRP A 6 -3.76 -23.51 -14.52
CA TRP A 6 -5.09 -22.93 -14.48
C TRP A 6 -5.04 -21.60 -13.74
N VAL A 7 -4.10 -21.47 -12.81
CA VAL A 7 -3.78 -20.25 -12.06
C VAL A 7 -3.28 -19.20 -13.03
N GLY A 8 -2.21 -19.49 -13.78
CA GLY A 8 -1.63 -18.56 -14.73
C GLY A 8 -2.56 -18.21 -15.89
N LEU A 9 -3.50 -19.08 -16.27
CA LEU A 9 -4.55 -18.72 -17.22
C LEU A 9 -5.58 -17.76 -16.62
N LEU A 10 -6.01 -18.02 -15.38
CA LEU A 10 -7.04 -17.24 -14.72
C LEU A 10 -6.53 -15.84 -14.33
N THR A 11 -5.33 -15.73 -13.78
CA THR A 11 -4.74 -14.43 -13.41
C THR A 11 -4.55 -13.54 -14.64
N ARG A 12 -4.10 -14.11 -15.76
CA ARG A 12 -4.01 -13.39 -17.05
C ARG A 12 -5.36 -13.01 -17.64
N GLU A 13 -6.38 -13.84 -17.47
CA GLU A 13 -7.75 -13.50 -17.87
C GLU A 13 -8.25 -12.28 -17.10
N VAL A 14 -8.10 -12.28 -15.77
CA VAL A 14 -8.49 -11.15 -14.92
C VAL A 14 -7.64 -9.91 -15.23
N LEU A 15 -6.34 -10.06 -15.46
CA LEU A 15 -5.47 -8.93 -15.87
C LEU A 15 -5.94 -8.29 -17.18
N ARG A 16 -6.36 -9.09 -18.17
CA ARG A 16 -6.90 -8.58 -19.44
C ARG A 16 -8.20 -7.80 -19.23
N GLU A 17 -9.10 -8.30 -18.39
CA GLU A 17 -10.33 -7.58 -18.03
C GLU A 17 -10.02 -6.24 -17.36
N ARG A 18 -8.98 -6.22 -16.53
CA ARG A 18 -8.56 -5.04 -15.76
C ARG A 18 -7.56 -4.14 -16.48
N THR A 19 -7.12 -4.48 -17.69
CA THR A 19 -6.10 -3.72 -18.44
C THR A 19 -6.47 -2.23 -18.60
N PRO A 20 -7.71 -1.85 -18.94
CA PRO A 20 -8.07 -0.43 -19.00
C PRO A 20 -7.87 0.32 -17.68
N ALA A 21 -8.13 -0.33 -16.54
CA ALA A 21 -7.89 0.26 -15.22
C ALA A 21 -6.39 0.37 -14.92
N LEU A 22 -5.57 -0.63 -15.30
CA LEU A 22 -4.11 -0.56 -15.17
C LEU A 22 -3.56 0.64 -15.94
N ILE A 23 -3.94 0.79 -17.21
CA ILE A 23 -3.49 1.90 -18.06
C ILE A 23 -3.92 3.25 -17.48
N ALA A 24 -5.16 3.35 -16.99
CA ALA A 24 -5.65 4.58 -16.37
C ALA A 24 -4.86 4.94 -15.10
N GLU A 25 -4.60 3.97 -14.21
CA GLU A 25 -3.80 4.19 -12.99
C GLU A 25 -2.35 4.58 -13.35
N THR A 26 -1.74 3.95 -14.35
CA THR A 26 -0.40 4.35 -14.83
C THR A 26 -0.39 5.77 -15.40
N CYS A 27 -1.38 6.15 -16.21
CA CYS A 27 -1.48 7.52 -16.73
C CYS A 27 -1.64 8.53 -15.58
N ALA A 28 -2.51 8.22 -14.59
CA ALA A 28 -2.72 9.07 -13.43
C ALA A 28 -1.46 9.22 -12.56
N TRP A 29 -0.70 8.13 -12.38
CA TRP A 29 0.59 8.13 -11.68
C TRP A 29 1.63 9.00 -12.39
N ALA A 30 1.65 8.99 -13.73
CA ALA A 30 2.59 9.78 -14.51
C ALA A 30 2.37 11.29 -14.40
N VAL A 31 1.17 11.74 -13.99
CA VAL A 31 0.82 13.17 -13.89
C VAL A 31 1.83 13.93 -13.02
N GLY A 32 2.44 14.96 -13.61
CA GLY A 32 3.41 15.82 -12.92
C GLY A 32 4.84 15.29 -12.95
N LEU A 33 5.14 14.20 -13.68
CA LEU A 33 6.53 13.81 -13.96
C LEU A 33 7.25 14.87 -14.78
N SER A 34 6.57 15.46 -15.77
CA SER A 34 7.09 16.52 -16.65
C SER A 34 7.56 17.76 -15.89
N ASP A 35 6.93 18.07 -14.75
CA ASP A 35 7.31 19.18 -13.87
C ASP A 35 8.53 18.87 -12.99
N ARG A 36 8.95 17.60 -12.91
CA ARG A 36 10.08 17.21 -12.05
C ARG A 36 11.42 17.64 -12.64
N PRO A 37 12.41 18.02 -11.80
CA PRO A 37 13.76 18.28 -12.27
C PRO A 37 14.37 17.06 -12.95
N HIS A 38 15.03 17.23 -14.09
CA HIS A 38 15.82 16.15 -14.69
C HIS A 38 17.14 15.99 -13.93
N LEU A 39 17.40 14.77 -13.45
CA LEU A 39 18.58 14.41 -12.68
C LEU A 39 19.59 13.61 -13.52
N ARG A 40 20.87 13.73 -13.20
CA ARG A 40 21.96 12.94 -13.78
C ARG A 40 22.86 12.42 -12.68
N SER A 41 23.39 11.20 -12.85
CA SER A 41 24.40 10.67 -11.93
C SER A 41 25.73 11.40 -12.15
N ARG A 42 26.25 12.03 -11.08
CA ARG A 42 27.57 12.66 -11.09
C ARG A 42 28.33 12.27 -9.83
N GLY A 43 29.33 11.40 -10.00
CA GLY A 43 30.05 10.82 -8.87
C GLY A 43 29.19 9.86 -8.04
N GLY A 44 28.24 9.15 -8.68
CA GLY A 44 27.31 8.23 -8.03
C GLY A 44 26.20 8.90 -7.22
N LEU A 45 25.96 10.19 -7.45
CA LEU A 45 24.92 10.96 -6.77
C LEU A 45 24.02 11.65 -7.79
N PRO A 46 22.69 11.61 -7.61
CA PRO A 46 21.76 12.31 -8.49
C PRO A 46 21.91 13.83 -8.30
N GLN A 47 22.16 14.54 -9.40
CA GLN A 47 22.27 16.00 -9.41
C GLN A 47 21.35 16.61 -10.48
N PRO A 48 20.67 17.73 -10.19
CA PRO A 48 19.87 18.43 -11.18
C PRO A 48 20.73 18.87 -12.37
N SER A 49 20.24 18.57 -13.57
CA SER A 49 20.90 18.97 -14.82
C SER A 49 20.54 20.39 -15.27
N GLY A 50 19.57 21.04 -14.60
CA GLY A 50 19.05 22.36 -14.96
C GLY A 50 17.55 22.32 -15.31
N PRO A 51 17.18 21.76 -16.48
CA PRO A 51 15.79 21.74 -16.94
C PRO A 51 14.93 20.67 -16.24
N THR A 52 13.60 20.79 -16.39
CA THR A 52 12.67 19.71 -16.01
C THR A 52 12.66 18.57 -17.03
N LEU A 53 12.03 17.44 -16.69
CA LEU A 53 11.80 16.35 -17.63
C LEU A 53 10.97 16.82 -18.84
N GLY A 54 9.93 17.62 -18.61
CA GLY A 54 9.07 18.16 -19.67
C GLY A 54 9.81 19.11 -20.63
N GLU A 55 10.64 20.00 -20.10
CA GLU A 55 11.46 20.92 -20.93
C GLU A 55 12.45 20.15 -21.81
N ARG A 56 13.03 19.05 -21.31
CA ARG A 56 13.91 18.19 -22.10
C ARG A 56 13.16 17.38 -23.14
N ALA A 57 12.02 16.80 -22.77
CA ALA A 57 11.16 16.05 -23.69
C ALA A 57 10.71 16.94 -24.85
N ALA A 58 10.29 18.18 -24.57
CA ALA A 58 9.93 19.17 -25.60
C ALA A 58 11.12 19.54 -26.52
N GLY A 59 12.35 19.49 -26.00
CA GLY A 59 13.58 19.67 -26.76
C GLY A 59 14.05 18.42 -27.53
N GLY A 60 13.32 17.30 -27.45
CA GLY A 60 13.73 16.01 -28.05
C GLY A 60 14.99 15.43 -27.43
N LEU A 61 15.29 15.79 -26.18
CA LEU A 61 16.47 15.31 -25.45
C LEU A 61 16.12 14.08 -24.61
N PRO A 62 17.02 13.10 -24.49
CA PRO A 62 16.82 11.94 -23.61
C PRO A 62 16.56 12.35 -22.16
N LEU A 63 15.69 11.60 -21.50
CA LEU A 63 15.33 11.73 -20.08
C LEU A 63 16.06 10.69 -19.22
N GLY A 64 16.37 9.52 -19.78
CA GLY A 64 17.19 8.51 -19.15
C GLY A 64 18.64 8.95 -18.93
N SER A 65 19.30 8.36 -17.94
CA SER A 65 20.75 8.48 -17.79
C SER A 65 21.46 7.34 -18.54
N ASP A 66 22.59 7.63 -19.19
CA ASP A 66 23.31 6.65 -20.01
C ASP A 66 23.89 5.47 -19.19
N ASP A 67 24.08 5.64 -17.88
CA ASP A 67 24.79 4.68 -17.01
C ASP A 67 23.87 3.88 -16.05
N GLU A 68 22.63 4.33 -15.79
CA GLU A 68 21.76 3.77 -14.73
C GLU A 68 20.34 3.39 -15.23
N GLY A 69 20.08 3.38 -16.55
CA GLY A 69 18.80 2.92 -17.10
C GLY A 69 18.58 1.40 -16.94
N ARG A 70 17.32 0.98 -16.75
CA ARG A 70 16.95 -0.45 -16.75
C ARG A 70 17.12 -1.01 -18.15
N LEU A 71 18.04 -1.96 -18.32
CA LEU A 71 18.32 -2.59 -19.62
C LEU A 71 17.09 -3.30 -20.20
N GLU A 72 16.20 -3.79 -19.34
CA GLU A 72 14.96 -4.47 -19.71
C GLU A 72 13.95 -3.52 -20.39
N LEU A 73 14.12 -2.20 -20.24
CA LEU A 73 13.30 -1.20 -20.91
C LEU A 73 13.79 -0.91 -22.33
N GLY A 74 14.92 -1.43 -22.81
CA GLY A 74 15.37 -1.26 -24.20
C GLY A 74 15.56 0.20 -24.66
N ASP A 75 15.65 0.40 -25.98
CA ASP A 75 15.93 1.72 -26.57
C ASP A 75 14.65 2.58 -26.63
N ALA A 76 14.50 3.48 -25.66
CA ALA A 76 13.36 4.41 -25.60
C ALA A 76 13.49 5.56 -26.60
N VAL A 77 12.35 6.02 -27.13
CA VAL A 77 12.29 7.25 -27.93
C VAL A 77 12.46 8.46 -26.99
N PRO A 78 13.35 9.43 -27.27
CA PRO A 78 13.52 10.60 -26.41
C PRO A 78 12.21 11.35 -26.13
N GLY A 79 11.93 11.62 -24.86
CA GLY A 79 10.71 12.30 -24.39
C GLY A 79 9.45 11.42 -24.32
N SER A 80 9.58 10.11 -24.61
CA SER A 80 8.50 9.15 -24.42
C SER A 80 8.28 8.79 -22.95
N PHE A 81 7.15 8.14 -22.64
CA PHE A 81 6.89 7.61 -21.30
C PHE A 81 7.97 6.61 -20.87
N GLN A 82 8.40 5.71 -21.75
CA GLN A 82 9.46 4.73 -21.48
C GLN A 82 10.83 5.39 -21.24
N ASP A 83 11.11 6.51 -21.90
CA ASP A 83 12.31 7.31 -21.61
C ASP A 83 12.21 7.96 -20.22
N ALA A 84 11.04 8.46 -19.85
CA ALA A 84 10.79 9.00 -18.51
C ALA A 84 10.93 7.94 -17.41
N LEU A 85 10.56 6.67 -17.67
CA LEU A 85 10.77 5.57 -16.73
C LEU A 85 12.26 5.31 -16.45
N ASN A 86 13.15 5.61 -17.40
CA ASN A 86 14.61 5.51 -17.21
C ASN A 86 15.22 6.75 -16.54
N ALA A 87 14.44 7.81 -16.28
CA ALA A 87 14.94 9.00 -15.63
C ALA A 87 15.18 8.76 -14.13
N LEU A 88 16.22 9.42 -13.61
CA LEU A 88 16.60 9.30 -12.21
C LEU A 88 15.67 10.06 -11.28
N THR A 89 15.46 9.45 -10.12
CA THR A 89 14.72 9.98 -8.98
C THR A 89 15.69 10.62 -7.97
N PRO A 90 15.21 11.46 -7.02
CA PRO A 90 16.08 12.14 -6.05
C PRO A 90 16.88 11.20 -5.14
N ASP A 91 16.37 9.99 -4.93
CA ASP A 91 16.97 8.88 -4.17
C ASP A 91 17.99 8.06 -4.98
N GLY A 92 18.13 8.35 -6.29
CA GLY A 92 19.09 7.68 -7.17
C GLY A 92 18.56 6.41 -7.83
N CYS A 93 17.31 6.03 -7.58
CA CYS A 93 16.60 4.99 -8.34
C CYS A 93 16.04 5.53 -9.66
N VAL A 94 15.52 4.67 -10.53
CA VAL A 94 14.80 5.12 -11.73
C VAL A 94 13.29 5.17 -11.49
N HIS A 95 12.58 5.97 -12.29
CA HIS A 95 11.12 6.04 -12.21
C HIS A 95 10.41 4.70 -12.49
N ALA A 96 11.04 3.79 -13.22
CA ALA A 96 10.55 2.44 -13.45
C ALA A 96 10.35 1.66 -12.14
N ASP A 97 11.29 1.76 -11.19
CA ASP A 97 11.19 1.07 -9.90
C ASP A 97 10.03 1.65 -9.08
N ARG A 98 9.86 2.97 -9.14
CA ARG A 98 8.72 3.64 -8.48
C ARG A 98 7.38 3.28 -9.10
N LEU A 99 7.30 3.17 -10.44
CA LEU A 99 6.08 2.68 -11.10
C LEU A 99 5.77 1.26 -10.62
N ASP A 100 6.80 0.43 -10.50
CA ASP A 100 6.68 -0.95 -10.10
C ASP A 100 6.16 -1.09 -8.66
N ASP A 101 6.67 -0.28 -7.74
CA ASP A 101 6.28 -0.31 -6.32
C ASP A 101 4.96 0.43 -6.04
N GLU A 102 4.72 1.58 -6.69
CA GLU A 102 3.56 2.44 -6.41
C GLU A 102 2.32 2.04 -7.20
N VAL A 103 2.48 1.36 -8.35
CA VAL A 103 1.36 1.01 -9.25
C VAL A 103 1.32 -0.49 -9.56
N LEU A 104 2.39 -1.08 -10.10
CA LEU A 104 2.31 -2.44 -10.63
C LEU A 104 2.09 -3.48 -9.52
N ALA A 105 2.89 -3.46 -8.44
CA ALA A 105 2.76 -4.43 -7.37
C ALA A 105 1.38 -4.38 -6.67
N PRO A 106 0.89 -3.23 -6.21
CA PRO A 106 -0.44 -3.16 -5.58
C PRO A 106 -1.58 -3.54 -6.55
N PHE A 107 -1.46 -3.18 -7.83
CA PHE A 107 -2.46 -3.52 -8.83
C PHE A 107 -2.49 -5.03 -9.11
N VAL A 108 -1.32 -5.65 -9.19
CA VAL A 108 -1.14 -7.09 -9.42
C VAL A 108 -1.63 -7.90 -8.23
N GLU A 109 -1.29 -7.51 -7.00
CA GLU A 109 -1.82 -8.12 -5.77
C GLU A 109 -3.36 -8.11 -5.78
N ALA A 110 -3.97 -6.94 -6.01
CA ALA A 110 -5.43 -6.83 -6.11
C ALA A 110 -6.01 -7.67 -7.26
N THR A 111 -5.25 -7.87 -8.35
CA THR A 111 -5.67 -8.69 -9.50
C THR A 111 -5.62 -10.17 -9.15
N CYS A 112 -4.58 -10.62 -8.45
CA CYS A 112 -4.46 -11.97 -7.94
C CYS A 112 -5.56 -12.29 -6.92
N LEU A 113 -5.90 -11.36 -6.02
CA LEU A 113 -7.01 -11.53 -5.07
C LEU A 113 -8.37 -11.67 -5.78
N ALA A 114 -8.63 -10.85 -6.80
CA ALA A 114 -9.85 -10.98 -7.61
C ALA A 114 -9.90 -12.32 -8.37
N ALA A 115 -8.75 -12.80 -8.85
CA ALA A 115 -8.63 -14.12 -9.47
C ALA A 115 -8.84 -15.25 -8.45
N ALA A 116 -8.34 -15.11 -7.23
CA ALA A 116 -8.53 -16.07 -6.15
C ALA A 116 -10.00 -16.19 -5.73
N GLU A 117 -10.71 -15.06 -5.58
CA GLU A 117 -12.15 -15.06 -5.29
C GLU A 117 -12.96 -15.74 -6.41
N ARG A 118 -12.58 -15.50 -7.67
CA ARG A 118 -13.16 -16.19 -8.83
C ARG A 118 -12.81 -17.69 -8.85
N ALA A 119 -11.59 -18.06 -8.47
CA ALA A 119 -11.16 -19.46 -8.38
C ALA A 119 -11.96 -20.22 -7.32
N ARG A 120 -12.09 -19.64 -6.12
CA ARG A 120 -12.87 -20.24 -5.03
C ARG A 120 -14.31 -20.53 -5.43
N SER A 121 -14.94 -19.62 -6.17
CA SER A 121 -16.34 -19.77 -6.61
C SER A 121 -16.52 -20.69 -7.82
N SER A 122 -15.63 -20.63 -8.81
CA SER A 122 -15.79 -21.36 -10.07
C SER A 122 -15.08 -22.72 -10.12
N ARG A 123 -14.06 -22.93 -9.27
CA ARG A 123 -13.20 -24.12 -9.21
C ARG A 123 -12.90 -24.54 -7.76
N PRO A 124 -13.92 -24.76 -6.91
CA PRO A 124 -13.73 -24.96 -5.47
C PRO A 124 -12.77 -26.12 -5.13
N ARG A 125 -12.83 -27.24 -5.86
CA ARG A 125 -11.93 -28.39 -5.61
C ARG A 125 -10.46 -28.07 -5.92
N ALA A 126 -10.20 -27.42 -7.06
CA ALA A 126 -8.83 -27.04 -7.41
C ALA A 126 -8.27 -25.96 -6.48
N TRP A 127 -9.16 -25.12 -5.93
CA TRP A 127 -8.80 -24.15 -4.90
C TRP A 127 -8.44 -24.83 -3.56
N GLU A 128 -9.26 -25.78 -3.11
CA GLU A 128 -8.97 -26.59 -1.90
C GLU A 128 -7.65 -27.36 -2.04
N GLU A 129 -7.42 -28.01 -3.18
CA GLU A 129 -6.16 -28.71 -3.48
C GLU A 129 -4.96 -27.76 -3.44
N LEU A 130 -5.08 -26.58 -4.06
CA LEU A 130 -4.01 -25.59 -4.04
C LEU A 130 -3.72 -25.09 -2.61
N ALA A 131 -4.75 -24.79 -1.82
CA ALA A 131 -4.59 -24.33 -0.44
C ALA A 131 -3.87 -25.40 0.43
N GLU A 132 -4.23 -26.67 0.25
CA GLU A 132 -3.54 -27.80 0.89
C GLU A 132 -2.07 -27.91 0.43
N ASP A 133 -1.81 -27.78 -0.87
CA ASP A 133 -0.46 -27.87 -1.44
C ASP A 133 0.49 -26.79 -0.91
N VAL A 134 -0.01 -25.56 -0.70
CA VAL A 134 0.78 -24.46 -0.12
C VAL A 134 0.72 -24.40 1.41
N GLY A 135 -0.13 -25.21 2.05
CA GLY A 135 -0.25 -25.31 3.50
C GLY A 135 -0.96 -24.12 4.16
N GLU A 136 -1.80 -23.40 3.41
CA GLU A 136 -2.52 -22.22 3.89
C GLU A 136 -4.02 -22.49 4.07
N ASP A 137 -4.69 -21.64 4.87
CA ASP A 137 -6.15 -21.70 5.01
C ASP A 137 -6.82 -21.24 3.70
N GLY A 138 -7.64 -22.10 3.10
CA GLY A 138 -8.37 -21.79 1.86
C GLY A 138 -9.39 -20.64 1.97
N ASP A 139 -9.75 -20.23 3.19
CA ASP A 139 -10.55 -19.02 3.43
C ASP A 139 -9.71 -17.73 3.47
N ASP A 140 -8.40 -17.83 3.72
CA ASP A 140 -7.45 -16.72 3.60
C ASP A 140 -6.87 -16.65 2.18
N LEU A 141 -7.64 -16.00 1.29
CA LEU A 141 -7.24 -15.83 -0.12
C LEU A 141 -5.86 -15.17 -0.26
N ALA A 142 -5.54 -14.22 0.61
CA ALA A 142 -4.29 -13.47 0.52
C ALA A 142 -3.09 -14.34 0.92
N ALA A 143 -3.25 -15.16 1.96
CA ALA A 143 -2.22 -16.13 2.34
C ALA A 143 -1.95 -17.13 1.22
N VAL A 144 -2.99 -17.73 0.63
CA VAL A 144 -2.85 -18.69 -0.48
C VAL A 144 -2.18 -18.05 -1.69
N VAL A 145 -2.62 -16.86 -2.11
CA VAL A 145 -2.04 -16.11 -3.25
C VAL A 145 -0.56 -15.81 -3.04
N ARG A 146 -0.19 -15.37 -1.82
CA ARG A 146 1.19 -15.04 -1.47
C ARG A 146 2.07 -16.29 -1.42
N ALA A 147 1.61 -17.35 -0.75
CA ALA A 147 2.35 -18.60 -0.61
C ALA A 147 2.56 -19.30 -1.97
N ALA A 148 1.60 -19.15 -2.89
CA ALA A 148 1.70 -19.66 -4.25
C ALA A 148 2.43 -18.71 -5.23
N GLU A 149 2.91 -17.55 -4.77
CA GLU A 149 3.68 -16.56 -5.55
C GLU A 149 3.00 -16.11 -6.86
N TRP A 150 1.66 -15.98 -6.87
CA TRP A 150 0.90 -15.67 -8.10
C TRP A 150 1.30 -14.34 -8.76
N GLU A 151 1.79 -13.40 -7.96
CA GLU A 151 2.13 -12.04 -8.37
C GLU A 151 3.37 -11.98 -9.26
N VAL A 152 4.37 -12.84 -9.04
CA VAL A 152 5.67 -12.78 -9.71
C VAL A 152 5.55 -12.83 -11.25
N PRO A 153 4.89 -13.84 -11.85
CA PRO A 153 4.72 -13.86 -13.31
C PRO A 153 3.78 -12.77 -13.81
N LEU A 154 2.79 -12.36 -13.01
CA LEU A 154 1.77 -11.39 -13.43
C LEU A 154 2.32 -9.95 -13.43
N ARG A 155 3.30 -9.65 -12.57
CA ARG A 155 4.00 -8.36 -12.53
C ARG A 155 4.73 -8.07 -13.84
N ILE A 156 5.40 -9.07 -14.39
CA ILE A 156 6.06 -8.97 -15.71
C ILE A 156 5.00 -8.75 -16.81
N ASP A 157 3.94 -9.55 -16.82
CA ASP A 157 2.87 -9.40 -17.83
C ASP A 157 2.22 -8.01 -17.75
N ALA A 158 2.02 -7.45 -16.55
CA ALA A 158 1.47 -6.12 -16.34
C ALA A 158 2.41 -5.00 -16.84
N GLU A 159 3.71 -5.08 -16.52
CA GLU A 159 4.73 -4.14 -17.01
C GLU A 159 4.76 -4.12 -18.55
N GLN A 160 4.75 -5.31 -19.17
CA GLN A 160 4.75 -5.42 -20.63
C GLN A 160 3.48 -4.86 -21.27
N LEU A 161 2.31 -5.03 -20.65
CA LEU A 161 1.06 -4.42 -21.12
C LEU A 161 1.12 -2.89 -21.05
N VAL A 162 1.66 -2.33 -19.96
CA VAL A 162 1.86 -0.88 -19.81
C VAL A 162 2.81 -0.35 -20.88
N LEU A 163 3.98 -0.98 -21.06
CA LEU A 163 4.96 -0.55 -22.05
C LEU A 163 4.42 -0.68 -23.48
N ALA A 164 3.66 -1.74 -23.77
CA ALA A 164 3.02 -1.91 -25.08
C ALA A 164 1.96 -0.84 -25.37
N ALA A 165 1.24 -0.37 -24.34
CA ALA A 165 0.19 0.63 -24.48
C ALA A 165 0.72 2.06 -24.50
N LEU A 166 1.68 2.39 -23.62
CA LEU A 166 2.10 3.75 -23.31
C LEU A 166 3.55 4.04 -23.64
N GLY A 167 4.41 3.02 -23.75
CA GLY A 167 5.87 3.19 -23.73
C GLY A 167 6.40 4.19 -24.75
N ALA A 168 5.92 4.10 -26.00
CA ALA A 168 6.32 5.00 -27.08
C ALA A 168 5.54 6.32 -27.15
N MET A 169 4.52 6.51 -26.30
CA MET A 169 3.73 7.75 -26.30
C MET A 169 4.55 8.90 -25.69
N PRO A 170 4.39 10.15 -26.18
CA PRO A 170 4.97 11.31 -25.53
C PRO A 170 4.52 11.43 -24.08
N LEU A 171 5.46 11.72 -23.16
CA LEU A 171 5.15 11.81 -21.72
C LEU A 171 3.97 12.76 -21.43
N VAL A 172 3.93 13.92 -22.10
CA VAL A 172 2.88 14.93 -21.92
C VAL A 172 1.48 14.42 -22.33
N GLU A 173 1.39 13.53 -23.32
CA GLU A 173 0.11 12.95 -23.73
C GLU A 173 -0.39 11.94 -22.69
N VAL A 174 0.51 11.13 -22.14
CA VAL A 174 0.20 10.18 -21.04
C VAL A 174 -0.30 10.93 -19.80
N GLU A 175 0.38 12.01 -19.43
CA GLU A 175 -0.06 12.86 -18.31
C GLU A 175 -1.44 13.45 -18.57
N THR A 176 -1.68 13.95 -19.78
CA THR A 176 -2.97 14.57 -20.15
C THR A 176 -4.13 13.57 -20.01
N GLU A 177 -3.95 12.32 -20.42
CA GLU A 177 -4.94 11.25 -20.25
C GLU A 177 -5.18 10.91 -18.77
N GLY A 178 -4.13 11.00 -17.94
CA GLY A 178 -4.17 10.71 -16.51
C GLY A 178 -4.80 11.80 -15.63
N LEU A 179 -4.87 13.05 -16.10
CA LEU A 179 -5.34 14.21 -15.32
C LEU A 179 -6.70 14.01 -14.64
N PRO A 180 -7.74 13.45 -15.29
CA PRO A 180 -9.04 13.28 -14.66
C PRO A 180 -8.99 12.36 -13.43
N LEU A 181 -8.30 11.21 -13.55
CA LEU A 181 -8.21 10.25 -12.45
C LEU A 181 -7.29 10.75 -11.34
N SER A 182 -6.17 11.42 -11.66
CA SER A 182 -5.26 11.96 -10.64
C SER A 182 -5.96 13.02 -9.76
N LEU A 183 -6.83 13.86 -10.33
CA LEU A 183 -7.63 14.83 -9.57
C LEU A 183 -8.65 14.16 -8.64
N VAL A 184 -9.29 13.08 -9.10
CA VAL A 184 -10.22 12.30 -8.28
C VAL A 184 -9.48 11.69 -7.08
N ARG A 185 -8.31 11.10 -7.31
CA ARG A 185 -7.47 10.52 -6.25
C ARG A 185 -6.98 11.59 -5.26
N ALA A 186 -6.57 12.75 -5.75
CA ALA A 186 -6.18 13.87 -4.89
C ALA A 186 -7.36 14.35 -4.01
N ALA A 187 -8.57 14.44 -4.58
CA ALA A 187 -9.77 14.79 -3.82
C ALA A 187 -10.14 13.72 -2.78
N GLU A 188 -10.03 12.44 -3.14
CA GLU A 188 -10.25 11.31 -2.22
C GLU A 188 -9.26 11.36 -1.04
N ALA A 189 -7.97 11.54 -1.34
CA ALA A 189 -6.91 11.66 -0.33
C ALA A 189 -7.14 12.86 0.60
N ALA A 190 -7.49 14.03 0.04
CA ALA A 190 -7.82 15.22 0.82
C ALA A 190 -9.05 14.98 1.73
N THR A 191 -10.07 14.29 1.22
CA THR A 191 -11.28 13.93 1.99
C THR A 191 -10.93 12.98 3.13
N ARG A 192 -10.10 11.96 2.86
CA ARG A 192 -9.64 11.01 3.88
C ARG A 192 -8.79 11.71 4.95
N ALA A 193 -7.91 12.63 4.56
CA ALA A 193 -7.09 13.41 5.49
C ALA A 193 -7.90 14.43 6.31
N ALA A 194 -9.07 14.85 5.82
CA ALA A 194 -9.96 15.76 6.54
C ALA A 194 -10.74 15.08 7.68
N VAL A 195 -10.72 13.74 7.77
CA VAL A 195 -11.29 13.02 8.91
C VAL A 195 -10.45 13.34 10.14
N THR A 196 -10.99 14.17 11.03
CA THR A 196 -10.35 14.50 12.30
C THR A 196 -10.24 13.22 13.14
N ALA A 197 -9.03 12.89 13.60
CA ALA A 197 -8.86 11.79 14.55
C ALA A 197 -9.76 12.05 15.78
N PRO A 198 -10.40 11.01 16.35
CA PRO A 198 -11.23 11.20 17.54
C PRO A 198 -10.39 11.89 18.62
N GLU A 199 -10.89 13.02 19.10
CA GLU A 199 -10.25 13.81 20.13
C GLU A 199 -10.25 13.00 21.42
N VAL A 200 -9.07 12.57 21.87
CA VAL A 200 -8.92 12.00 23.21
C VAL A 200 -9.29 13.12 24.19
N PRO A 201 -10.24 12.92 25.11
CA PRO A 201 -10.59 13.95 26.09
C PRO A 201 -9.32 14.44 26.79
N GLU A 202 -9.17 15.75 27.00
CA GLU A 202 -8.08 16.24 27.84
C GLU A 202 -8.29 15.69 29.27
N PRO A 203 -7.27 15.08 29.88
CA PRO A 203 -7.39 14.60 31.25
C PRO A 203 -7.52 15.79 32.21
N ASP A 204 -8.50 15.73 33.11
CA ASP A 204 -8.59 16.65 34.25
C ASP A 204 -7.31 16.56 35.10
N ASP A 205 -6.83 17.67 35.66
CA ASP A 205 -5.67 17.72 36.56
C ASP A 205 -5.85 16.77 37.76
N GLY A 206 -7.10 16.47 38.14
CA GLY A 206 -7.44 15.47 39.16
C GLY A 206 -7.10 14.01 38.80
N LEU A 207 -6.88 13.69 37.51
CA LEU A 207 -6.57 12.35 37.01
C LEU A 207 -5.07 12.08 36.86
N ALA A 208 -4.21 13.08 37.04
CA ALA A 208 -2.78 12.94 36.76
C ALA A 208 -2.13 11.79 37.53
N GLY A 209 -2.51 11.59 38.80
CA GLY A 209 -2.03 10.48 39.62
C GLY A 209 -2.52 9.11 39.15
N ALA A 210 -3.82 8.99 38.85
CA ALA A 210 -4.42 7.74 38.37
C ALA A 210 -3.89 7.36 36.97
N LEU A 211 -3.68 8.32 36.09
CA LEU A 211 -3.09 8.11 34.77
C LEU A 211 -1.63 7.69 34.83
N PHE A 212 -0.86 8.25 35.77
CA PHE A 212 0.51 7.84 36.01
C PHE A 212 0.58 6.37 36.43
N LEU A 213 -0.24 5.97 37.41
CA LEU A 213 -0.32 4.58 37.87
C LEU A 213 -0.80 3.65 36.75
N ALA A 214 -1.80 4.05 35.98
CA ALA A 214 -2.35 3.24 34.91
C ALA A 214 -1.39 3.01 33.74
N ARG A 215 -0.59 4.02 33.40
CA ARG A 215 0.44 3.90 32.36
C ARG A 215 1.58 2.99 32.81
N ALA A 216 2.05 3.16 34.04
CA ALA A 216 3.06 2.27 34.62
C ALA A 216 2.57 0.82 34.68
N ALA A 217 1.31 0.61 35.09
CA ALA A 217 0.70 -0.72 35.11
C ALA A 217 0.61 -1.35 33.73
N LEU A 218 0.22 -0.58 32.70
CA LEU A 218 0.13 -1.06 31.33
C LEU A 218 1.51 -1.41 30.75
N GLU A 219 2.53 -0.60 31.02
CA GLU A 219 3.92 -0.86 30.61
C GLU A 219 4.46 -2.15 31.25
N ASP A 220 4.17 -2.39 32.53
CA ASP A 220 4.61 -3.59 33.25
C ASP A 220 3.77 -4.84 32.91
N ALA A 221 2.51 -4.67 32.49
CA ALA A 221 1.61 -5.78 32.15
C ALA A 221 2.03 -6.55 30.89
N GLY A 222 2.85 -5.94 30.03
CA GLY A 222 3.31 -6.55 28.78
C GLY A 222 2.19 -6.78 27.76
N CYS A 223 1.08 -6.05 27.87
CA CYS A 223 -0.03 -6.11 26.92
C CYS A 223 0.42 -5.67 25.51
N THR A 224 -0.22 -6.23 24.50
CA THR A 224 -0.13 -5.72 23.14
C THR A 224 -0.74 -4.31 23.12
N VAL A 225 -0.09 -3.33 22.48
CA VAL A 225 -0.57 -1.93 22.43
C VAL A 225 -0.90 -1.56 20.97
N PRO A 226 -2.13 -1.10 20.65
CA PRO A 226 -3.26 -0.88 21.57
C PRO A 226 -3.85 -2.18 22.13
N VAL A 227 -4.33 -2.16 23.38
CA VAL A 227 -4.78 -3.37 24.09
C VAL A 227 -6.05 -3.97 23.47
N PRO A 228 -6.00 -5.21 22.94
CA PRO A 228 -7.14 -5.85 22.29
C PRO A 228 -8.11 -6.48 23.31
N PRO A 229 -9.36 -6.79 22.94
CA PRO A 229 -10.37 -7.33 23.86
C PRO A 229 -10.01 -8.65 24.51
N ALA A 230 -9.13 -9.44 23.87
CA ALA A 230 -8.64 -10.70 24.41
C ALA A 230 -7.76 -10.52 25.66
N GLU A 231 -7.14 -9.35 25.82
CA GLU A 231 -6.24 -9.01 26.93
C GLU A 231 -6.93 -8.13 27.99
N ALA A 232 -8.24 -7.89 27.87
CA ALA A 232 -9.00 -7.03 28.78
C ALA A 232 -8.87 -7.43 30.26
N ASP A 233 -8.90 -8.73 30.54
CA ASP A 233 -8.84 -9.25 31.91
C ASP A 233 -7.42 -9.12 32.50
N LEU A 234 -6.38 -9.21 31.64
CA LEU A 234 -4.99 -9.00 32.02
C LEU A 234 -4.73 -7.52 32.37
N LEU A 235 -5.22 -6.61 31.52
CA LEU A 235 -5.16 -5.18 31.78
C LEU A 235 -5.90 -4.81 33.07
N LEU A 236 -7.11 -5.35 33.28
CA LEU A 236 -7.90 -5.06 34.47
C LEU A 236 -7.21 -5.52 35.76
N ALA A 237 -6.56 -6.68 35.73
CA ALA A 237 -5.77 -7.18 36.85
C ALA A 237 -4.57 -6.27 37.15
N ALA A 238 -3.83 -5.85 36.12
CA ALA A 238 -2.68 -4.95 36.27
C ALA A 238 -3.06 -3.59 36.85
N LEU A 239 -4.17 -3.00 36.39
CA LEU A 239 -4.67 -1.72 36.92
C LEU A 239 -5.11 -1.84 38.38
N ALA A 240 -5.76 -2.94 38.76
CA ALA A 240 -6.14 -3.21 40.14
C ALA A 240 -4.93 -3.42 41.07
N GLU A 241 -3.89 -4.13 40.60
CA GLU A 241 -2.64 -4.32 41.34
C GLU A 241 -1.86 -3.02 41.54
N ALA A 242 -1.91 -2.11 40.56
CA ALA A 242 -1.37 -0.76 40.67
C ALA A 242 -2.19 0.16 41.58
N GLY A 243 -3.33 -0.31 42.08
CA GLY A 243 -4.17 0.38 43.06
C GLY A 243 -5.23 1.29 42.48
N LEU A 244 -5.58 1.16 41.19
CA LEU A 244 -6.71 1.90 40.62
C LEU A 244 -8.05 1.36 41.12
N GLU A 245 -8.93 2.27 41.50
CA GLU A 245 -10.28 1.93 41.93
C GLU A 245 -11.19 1.68 40.72
N SER A 246 -12.15 0.76 40.87
CA SER A 246 -13.11 0.43 39.81
C SER A 246 -13.91 1.64 39.32
N GLY A 247 -14.14 2.66 40.17
CA GLY A 247 -14.82 3.90 39.79
C GLY A 247 -13.97 4.87 38.97
N GLU A 248 -12.64 4.73 38.99
CA GLU A 248 -11.70 5.57 38.24
C GLU A 248 -11.51 5.06 36.80
N LEU A 249 -11.70 3.75 36.58
CA LEU A 249 -11.46 3.09 35.29
C LEU A 249 -12.24 3.69 34.12
N PRO A 250 -13.55 4.03 34.23
CA PRO A 250 -14.28 4.64 33.11
C PRO A 250 -13.70 5.97 32.64
N VAL A 251 -13.02 6.70 33.53
CA VAL A 251 -12.43 8.01 33.24
C VAL A 251 -10.97 7.86 32.79
N VAL A 252 -10.24 6.87 33.30
CA VAL A 252 -8.83 6.64 32.97
C VAL A 252 -8.63 5.88 31.64
N LEU A 253 -9.44 4.85 31.38
CA LEU A 253 -9.28 3.97 30.21
C LEU A 253 -9.27 4.71 28.85
N PRO A 254 -10.08 5.75 28.62
CA PRO A 254 -10.05 6.53 27.36
C PRO A 254 -8.71 7.24 27.07
N HIS A 255 -7.83 7.40 28.07
CA HIS A 255 -6.53 8.06 27.92
C HIS A 255 -5.35 7.07 27.82
N LEU A 256 -5.62 5.77 27.84
CA LEU A 256 -4.64 4.71 27.64
C LEU A 256 -4.71 4.18 26.20
N PRO A 257 -3.62 3.64 25.64
CA PRO A 257 -3.64 3.07 24.30
C PRO A 257 -4.33 1.69 24.34
N VAL A 258 -5.65 1.71 24.38
CA VAL A 258 -6.57 0.56 24.53
C VAL A 258 -7.62 0.65 23.43
N GLU A 259 -7.99 -0.48 22.83
CA GLU A 259 -9.05 -0.47 21.82
C GLU A 259 -10.41 -0.13 22.43
N GLU A 260 -11.27 0.57 21.69
CA GLU A 260 -12.62 0.97 22.16
C GLU A 260 -13.49 -0.23 22.59
N ALA A 261 -13.33 -1.37 21.90
CA ALA A 261 -14.01 -2.62 22.24
C ALA A 261 -13.55 -3.17 23.60
N THR A 262 -12.28 -3.00 23.96
CA THR A 262 -11.71 -3.37 25.26
C THR A 262 -12.24 -2.46 26.36
N ILE A 263 -12.27 -1.14 26.14
CA ILE A 263 -12.84 -0.16 27.08
C ILE A 263 -14.31 -0.51 27.36
N THR A 264 -15.09 -0.74 26.30
CA THR A 264 -16.53 -1.09 26.40
C THR A 264 -16.74 -2.37 27.20
N ARG A 265 -15.92 -3.40 26.95
CA ARG A 265 -15.97 -4.67 27.68
C ARG A 265 -15.68 -4.48 29.17
N ILE A 266 -14.62 -3.74 29.51
CA ILE A 266 -14.22 -3.51 30.91
C ILE A 266 -15.32 -2.73 31.63
N VAL A 267 -15.78 -1.61 31.07
CA VAL A 267 -16.81 -0.76 31.70
C VAL A 267 -18.13 -1.51 31.90
N ALA A 268 -18.53 -2.37 30.96
CA ALA A 268 -19.73 -3.20 31.10
C ALA A 268 -19.64 -4.24 32.24
N GLY A 269 -18.44 -4.60 32.69
CA GLY A 269 -18.19 -5.55 33.76
C GLY A 269 -18.03 -4.94 35.16
N LEU A 270 -17.99 -3.62 35.28
CA LEU A 270 -17.79 -2.94 36.57
C LEU A 270 -19.07 -2.95 37.42
N PRO A 271 -18.96 -3.11 38.76
CA PRO A 271 -20.10 -2.95 39.65
C PRO A 271 -20.66 -1.52 39.54
N PRO A 272 -21.98 -1.31 39.68
CA PRO A 272 -22.53 0.04 39.74
C PRO A 272 -21.96 0.74 40.98
N GLY A 273 -21.23 1.84 40.76
CA GLY A 273 -20.73 2.74 41.80
C GLY A 273 -21.84 3.52 42.49
#